data_AF-A0A2D9SXZ1-F1
#
_entry.id   AF-A0A2D9SXZ1-F1
#
_cell.length_a   1.000
_cell.length_b   1.000
_cell.length_c   1.000
_cell.angle_alpha   90.00
_cell.angle_beta   90.00
_cell.angle_gamma   90.00
#
_symmetry.space_group_name_H-M   'P 1'
#
loop_
_entity.id
_entity.type
_entity.pdbx_description
1 polymer ?
#
loop_
_entity_poly.entity_id
_entity_poly.type
_entity_poly.pdbx_seq_one_letter_code
_entity_poly.pdbx_strand_id
1 'polypeptide(L)'
;MSNTVPQIAAIEQAQLREVPPFRVGDTVRVHFRIREGEKERVQVFEGVVLRHHRGGLRSTFTVRKVSYGVGVERIFPVHSPRIEKIELAARGHVRQARLYYLRDLRGKKARLRASRRHGAEATLRQHKS
;
A
#
# COMPACT_ATOMS: atom_id res chain seq x y z
N MET A 1 16.31 -10.96 -18.53
CA MET A 1 15.66 -10.59 -19.81
C MET A 1 14.15 -10.62 -19.59
N SER A 2 13.43 -9.60 -20.05
CA SER A 2 11.96 -9.55 -19.94
C SER A 2 11.37 -10.60 -20.89
N ASN A 3 10.64 -11.58 -20.38
CA ASN A 3 9.98 -12.62 -21.20
C ASN A 3 8.68 -12.11 -21.85
N THR A 4 8.53 -10.80 -22.01
CA THR A 4 7.31 -10.16 -22.54
C THR A 4 7.54 -9.70 -23.97
N VAL A 5 6.55 -9.98 -24.83
CA VAL A 5 6.52 -9.52 -26.22
C VAL A 5 6.61 -7.97 -26.24
N PRO A 6 7.48 -7.35 -27.07
CA PRO A 6 7.75 -5.91 -27.03
C PRO A 6 6.51 -5.00 -27.12
N GLN A 7 5.53 -5.41 -27.91
CA GLN A 7 4.26 -4.69 -28.09
C GLN A 7 3.44 -4.63 -26.79
N ILE A 8 3.42 -5.72 -26.02
CA ILE A 8 2.71 -5.78 -24.72
C ILE A 8 3.44 -4.89 -23.72
N ALA A 9 4.77 -4.93 -23.69
CA ALA A 9 5.56 -4.10 -22.79
C ALA A 9 5.34 -2.60 -23.04
N ALA A 10 5.22 -2.17 -24.29
CA ALA A 10 4.93 -0.78 -24.64
C ALA A 10 3.54 -0.33 -24.12
N ILE A 11 2.52 -1.17 -24.25
CA ILE A 11 1.17 -0.91 -23.72
C ILE A 11 1.20 -0.85 -22.19
N GLU A 12 1.89 -1.79 -21.54
CA GLU A 12 1.97 -1.83 -20.08
C GLU A 12 2.68 -0.59 -19.51
N GLN A 13 3.75 -0.13 -20.17
CA GLN A 13 4.52 1.04 -19.76
C GLN A 13 3.66 2.32 -19.76
N ALA A 14 2.79 2.49 -20.77
CA ALA A 14 1.90 3.65 -20.88
C ALA A 14 0.84 3.72 -19.77
N GLN A 15 0.58 2.60 -19.07
CA GLN A 15 -0.40 2.51 -17.99
C GLN A 15 0.23 2.61 -16.59
N LEU A 16 1.57 2.71 -16.51
CA LEU A 16 2.24 2.88 -15.23
C LEU A 16 1.97 4.28 -14.67
N ARG A 17 1.64 4.32 -13.38
CA ARG A 17 1.45 5.54 -12.60
C ARG A 17 2.59 5.69 -11.60
N GLU A 18 2.96 6.94 -11.30
CA GLU A 18 3.86 7.23 -10.19
C GLU A 18 3.22 6.84 -8.86
N VAL A 19 3.99 6.13 -8.02
CA VAL A 19 3.50 5.64 -6.74
C VAL A 19 4.52 5.98 -5.65
N PRO A 20 4.09 6.57 -4.52
CA PRO A 20 5.00 6.92 -3.44
C PRO A 20 5.65 5.68 -2.84
N PRO A 21 6.90 5.79 -2.35
CA PRO A 21 7.66 4.64 -1.87
C PRO A 21 7.15 4.11 -0.52
N PHE A 22 6.50 2.95 -0.54
CA PHE A 22 6.14 2.17 0.65
C PHE A 22 6.63 0.73 0.54
N ARG A 23 6.74 0.06 1.69
CA ARG A 23 7.16 -1.34 1.77
C ARG A 23 6.24 -2.17 2.66
N VAL A 24 6.46 -3.48 2.62
CA VAL A 24 5.80 -4.42 3.54
C VAL A 24 6.13 -4.03 4.99
N GLY A 25 5.10 -4.04 5.84
CA GLY A 25 5.16 -3.60 7.23
C GLY A 25 4.81 -2.13 7.45
N ASP A 26 4.83 -1.29 6.41
CA ASP A 26 4.37 0.09 6.54
C ASP A 26 2.85 0.14 6.70
N THR A 27 2.36 1.15 7.43
CA THR A 27 0.95 1.52 7.47
C THR A 27 0.69 2.55 6.39
N VAL A 28 -0.28 2.28 5.51
CA VAL A 28 -0.65 3.16 4.40
C VAL A 28 -2.12 3.52 4.45
N ARG A 29 -2.47 4.72 3.97
CA ARG A 29 -3.84 5.15 3.69
C ARG A 29 -4.08 5.11 2.19
N VAL A 30 -4.89 4.17 1.73
CA VAL A 30 -5.28 4.06 0.33
C VAL A 30 -6.59 4.80 0.13
N HIS A 31 -6.56 5.90 -0.63
CA HIS A 31 -7.75 6.65 -1.00
C HIS A 31 -8.36 6.01 -2.25
N PHE A 32 -9.40 5.20 -2.06
CA PHE A 32 -9.99 4.39 -3.12
C PHE A 32 -11.36 4.94 -3.52
N ARG A 33 -11.55 5.18 -4.81
CA ARG A 33 -12.82 5.61 -5.40
C ARG A 33 -13.78 4.42 -5.44
N ILE A 34 -14.94 4.61 -4.82
CA ILE A 34 -16.04 3.66 -4.82
C ILE A 34 -17.20 4.30 -5.58
N ARG A 35 -17.77 3.54 -6.51
CA ARG A 35 -18.95 3.95 -7.28
C ARG A 35 -20.17 3.18 -6.75
N GLU A 36 -21.17 3.93 -6.30
CA GLU A 36 -22.46 3.42 -5.82
C GLU A 36 -23.53 4.00 -6.74
N GLY A 37 -23.86 3.26 -7.81
CA GLY A 37 -24.72 3.75 -8.89
C GLY A 37 -24.06 4.87 -9.70
N GLU A 38 -24.65 6.06 -9.67
CA GLU A 38 -24.14 7.25 -10.35
C GLU A 38 -23.22 8.12 -9.48
N LYS A 39 -23.20 7.89 -8.16
CA LYS A 39 -22.38 8.67 -7.23
C LYS A 39 -21.01 8.01 -7.04
N GLU A 40 -19.97 8.84 -7.05
CA GLU A 40 -18.61 8.44 -6.70
C GLU A 40 -18.21 9.08 -5.37
N ARG A 41 -17.55 8.30 -4.50
CA ARG A 41 -16.96 8.78 -3.25
C ARG A 41 -15.59 8.17 -3.03
N VAL A 42 -14.73 8.92 -2.35
CA VAL A 42 -13.41 8.43 -1.93
C VAL A 42 -13.55 7.81 -0.55
N GLN A 43 -13.26 6.52 -0.43
CA GLN A 43 -13.14 5.84 0.85
C GLN A 43 -11.67 5.58 1.16
N VAL A 44 -11.26 5.97 2.38
CA VAL A 44 -9.91 5.70 2.87
C VAL A 44 -9.85 4.31 3.50
N PHE A 45 -8.93 3.48 3.01
CA PHE A 45 -8.57 2.21 3.64
C PHE A 45 -7.18 2.34 4.27
N GLU A 46 -7.14 2.56 5.58
CA GLU A 46 -5.91 2.60 6.35
C GLU A 46 -5.58 1.23 6.95
N GLY A 47 -4.35 0.76 6.76
CA GLY A 47 -3.88 -0.49 7.35
C GLY A 47 -2.43 -0.82 7.02
N VAL A 48 -1.97 -1.96 7.53
CA VAL A 48 -0.60 -2.45 7.34
C VAL A 48 -0.47 -3.18 6.02
N VAL A 49 0.59 -2.90 5.26
CA VAL A 49 0.95 -3.64 4.05
C VAL A 49 1.49 -5.03 4.44
N LEU A 50 0.70 -6.07 4.21
CA LEU A 50 1.06 -7.48 4.47
C LEU A 50 2.05 -8.03 3.45
N ARG A 51 1.85 -7.68 2.18
CA ARG A 51 2.56 -8.21 1.02
C ARG A 51 2.59 -7.16 -0.08
N HIS A 52 3.70 -7.11 -0.81
CA HIS A 52 3.83 -6.35 -2.04
C HIS A 52 4.37 -7.29 -3.13
N HIS A 53 3.58 -7.53 -4.16
CA HIS A 53 3.94 -8.26 -5.36
C HIS A 53 4.40 -7.28 -6.44
N ARG A 54 5.62 -7.49 -6.95
CA ARG A 54 6.19 -6.68 -8.03
C ARG A 54 6.04 -7.43 -9.34
N GLY A 55 5.43 -6.79 -10.33
CA GLY A 55 5.17 -7.37 -11.65
C GLY A 55 4.82 -6.30 -12.69
N GLY A 56 5.52 -5.16 -12.67
CA GLY A 56 5.21 -4.02 -13.55
C GLY A 56 3.79 -3.50 -13.33
N LEU A 57 3.01 -3.37 -14.41
CA LEU A 57 1.60 -2.96 -14.36
C LEU A 57 0.75 -3.87 -13.46
N ARG A 58 1.11 -5.16 -13.38
CA ARG A 58 0.39 -6.20 -12.62
C ARG A 58 0.82 -6.24 -11.14
N SER A 59 1.58 -5.23 -10.69
CA SER A 59 1.98 -5.12 -9.29
C SER A 59 0.75 -4.95 -8.40
N THR A 60 0.73 -5.69 -7.29
CA THR A 60 -0.36 -5.61 -6.30
C THR A 60 0.20 -5.53 -4.90
N PHE A 61 -0.54 -4.92 -3.99
CA PHE A 61 -0.22 -4.92 -2.57
C PHE A 61 -1.45 -5.24 -1.74
N THR A 62 -1.24 -5.91 -0.62
CA THR A 62 -2.31 -6.33 0.28
C THR A 62 -2.24 -5.51 1.56
N VAL A 63 -3.32 -4.82 1.89
CA VAL A 63 -3.45 -4.02 3.11
C VAL A 63 -4.39 -4.72 4.07
N ARG A 64 -3.98 -4.86 5.33
CA ARG A 64 -4.78 -5.45 6.42
C ARG A 64 -5.11 -4.40 7.47
N LYS A 65 -6.36 -4.40 7.91
CA LYS A 65 -6.81 -3.69 9.11
C LYS A 65 -7.75 -4.56 9.92
N VAL A 66 -7.91 -4.25 11.20
CA VAL A 66 -9.02 -4.78 12.00
C VAL A 66 -10.08 -3.70 12.06
N SER A 67 -11.30 -4.02 11.64
CA SER A 67 -12.45 -3.11 11.64
C SER A 67 -13.56 -3.77 12.44
N TYR A 68 -14.06 -3.11 13.48
CA TYR A 68 -15.13 -3.64 14.33
C TYR A 68 -14.86 -5.07 14.83
N GLY A 69 -13.61 -5.34 15.25
CA GLY A 69 -13.18 -6.66 15.73
C GLY A 69 -12.92 -7.71 14.65
N VAL A 70 -13.23 -7.43 13.38
CA VAL A 70 -13.03 -8.35 12.25
C VAL A 70 -11.81 -7.95 11.44
N GLY A 71 -10.94 -8.92 11.12
CA GLY A 71 -9.81 -8.71 10.23
C GLY A 71 -10.27 -8.55 8.78
N VAL A 72 -9.95 -7.41 8.16
CA VAL A 72 -10.29 -7.10 6.76
C VAL A 72 -9.01 -6.93 5.97
N GLU A 73 -8.91 -7.65 4.86
CA GLU A 73 -7.81 -7.52 3.90
C GLU A 73 -8.36 -7.04 2.56
N ARG A 74 -7.64 -6.08 1.94
CA ARG A 74 -7.92 -5.65 0.57
C ARG A 74 -6.66 -5.74 -0.27
N ILE A 75 -6.82 -6.26 -1.49
CA ILE A 75 -5.74 -6.34 -2.48
C ILE A 75 -5.97 -5.20 -3.47
N PHE A 76 -4.94 -4.38 -3.65
CA PHE A 76 -4.98 -3.23 -4.53
C PHE A 76 -3.97 -3.42 -5.67
N PRO A 77 -4.39 -3.28 -6.95
CA PRO A 77 -3.46 -3.07 -8.05
C PRO A 77 -2.76 -1.72 -7.89
N VAL A 78 -1.44 -1.72 -7.88
CA VAL A 78 -0.60 -0.54 -7.58
C VAL A 78 -0.94 0.64 -8.50
N HIS A 79 -1.18 0.36 -9.78
CA HIS A 79 -1.43 1.36 -10.81
C HIS A 79 -2.92 1.54 -11.14
N SER A 80 -3.84 1.08 -10.29
CA SER A 80 -5.27 1.20 -10.56
C SER A 80 -5.71 2.68 -10.67
N PRO A 81 -6.54 3.04 -11.67
CA PRO A 81 -7.11 4.39 -11.76
C PRO A 81 -8.11 4.70 -10.64
N ARG A 82 -8.64 3.65 -9.98
CA ARG A 82 -9.53 3.80 -8.81
C ARG A 82 -8.79 4.26 -7.56
N ILE A 83 -7.47 4.18 -7.53
CA ILE A 83 -6.67 4.75 -6.45
C ILE A 83 -6.40 6.21 -6.79
N GLU A 84 -6.88 7.09 -5.92
CA GLU A 84 -6.64 8.52 -6.06
C GLU A 84 -5.25 8.90 -5.55
N LYS A 85 -4.92 8.44 -4.32
CA LYS A 85 -3.62 8.64 -3.70
C LYS A 85 -3.32 7.54 -2.67
N ILE A 86 -2.04 7.31 -2.45
CA ILE A 86 -1.54 6.42 -1.39
C ILE A 86 -0.68 7.27 -0.47
N GLU A 87 -1.00 7.31 0.82
CA GLU A 87 -0.21 8.06 1.81
C GLU A 87 0.47 7.08 2.76
N LEU A 88 1.72 7.37 3.11
CA LEU A 88 2.44 6.65 4.14
C LEU A 88 2.05 7.23 5.51
N ALA A 89 1.33 6.45 6.31
CA ALA A 89 0.92 6.86 7.66
C ALA A 89 2.00 6.54 8.71
N ALA A 90 2.65 5.38 8.60
CA ALA A 90 3.74 5.01 9.51
C ALA A 90 4.70 3.99 8.86
N ARG A 91 5.99 4.10 9.19
CA ARG A 91 6.99 3.09 8.80
C ARG A 91 7.03 1.93 9.80
N GLY A 92 6.91 0.71 9.31
CA GLY A 92 7.08 -0.50 10.12
C GLY A 92 8.52 -0.99 10.13
N HIS A 93 8.94 -1.56 11.26
CA HIS A 93 10.14 -2.38 11.33
C HIS A 93 9.77 -3.86 11.32
N VAL A 94 10.01 -4.51 10.18
CA VAL A 94 9.74 -5.93 9.96
C VAL A 94 10.93 -6.59 9.28
N ARG A 95 11.08 -7.90 9.50
CA ARG A 95 12.15 -8.70 8.90
C ARG A 95 11.70 -9.60 7.75
N GLN A 96 10.39 -9.82 7.63
CA GLN A 96 9.80 -10.71 6.63
C GLN A 96 9.19 -9.90 5.47
N ALA A 97 9.28 -10.44 4.26
CA ALA A 97 8.67 -9.86 3.06
C ALA A 97 7.16 -10.16 2.93
N ARG A 98 6.63 -11.07 3.75
CA ARG A 98 5.19 -11.38 3.85
C ARG A 98 4.82 -11.55 5.31
N LEU A 99 3.83 -10.81 5.79
CA LEU A 99 3.49 -10.74 7.22
C LEU A 99 2.23 -11.51 7.59
N TYR A 100 2.03 -12.69 6.98
CA TYR A 100 0.80 -13.47 7.16
C TYR A 100 0.54 -13.87 8.62
N TYR A 101 1.59 -13.97 9.44
CA TYR A 101 1.47 -14.21 10.89
C TYR A 101 0.62 -13.14 11.60
N LEU A 102 0.48 -11.93 11.05
CA LEU A 102 -0.40 -10.89 11.61
C LEU A 102 -1.90 -11.24 11.53
N ARG A 103 -2.26 -12.33 10.85
CA ARG A 103 -3.64 -12.85 10.80
C ARG A 103 -4.06 -13.46 12.12
N ASP A 104 -3.14 -14.14 12.79
CA ASP A 104 -3.40 -14.91 14.00
C ASP A 104 -3.17 -14.07 15.27
N LEU A 105 -2.48 -12.93 15.14
CA LEU A 105 -2.18 -12.03 16.25
C LEU A 105 -3.34 -11.07 16.54
N ARG A 106 -3.52 -10.74 17.83
CA ARG A 106 -4.52 -9.78 18.32
C ARG A 106 -3.92 -8.75 19.26
N GLY A 107 -4.59 -7.61 19.40
CA GLY A 107 -4.24 -6.55 20.34
C GLY A 107 -2.79 -6.06 20.18
N LYS A 108 -2.08 -5.92 21.31
CA LYS A 108 -0.69 -5.43 21.33
C LYS A 108 0.28 -6.30 20.50
N LYS A 109 0.02 -7.60 20.38
CA LYS A 109 0.88 -8.53 19.60
C LYS A 109 0.80 -8.27 18.10
N ALA A 110 -0.36 -7.83 17.59
CA ALA A 110 -0.53 -7.50 16.18
C ALA A 110 0.08 -6.14 15.79
N ARG A 111 0.47 -5.31 16.78
CA ARG A 111 1.04 -4.00 16.53
C ARG A 111 2.50 -4.14 16.12
N LEU A 112 2.82 -3.71 14.90
CA LEU A 112 4.19 -3.63 14.44
C LEU A 112 4.94 -2.51 15.17
N ARG A 113 6.23 -2.74 15.46
CA ARG A 113 7.10 -1.72 16.04
C ARG A 113 7.35 -0.63 15.00
N ALA A 114 7.22 0.63 15.42
CA ALA A 114 7.57 1.77 14.59
C ALA A 114 9.07 1.74 14.25
N SER A 115 9.41 2.03 13.01
CA SER A 115 10.82 2.19 12.60
C SER A 115 11.39 3.46 13.22
N ARG A 116 12.38 3.33 14.11
CA ARG A 116 13.08 4.47 14.74
C ARG A 116 13.88 5.33 13.75
N ARG A 117 14.07 4.87 12.51
CA ARG A 117 14.99 5.49 11.54
C ARG A 117 14.41 6.67 10.76
N HIS A 118 13.13 7.02 10.88
CA HIS A 118 12.48 8.03 10.00
C HIS A 118 11.72 9.13 10.73
N GLY A 119 11.81 9.22 12.06
CA GLY A 119 11.29 10.39 12.79
C GLY A 119 12.00 11.71 12.45
N ALA A 120 13.14 11.65 11.75
CA ALA A 120 13.98 12.82 11.44
C ALA A 120 13.78 13.41 10.03
N GLU A 121 13.25 12.65 9.05
CA GLU A 121 13.31 13.06 7.63
C GLU A 121 12.07 13.83 7.15
N ALA A 122 10.93 13.68 7.82
CA ALA A 122 9.67 14.34 7.42
C ALA A 122 9.65 15.85 7.77
N THR A 123 10.37 16.27 8.81
CA THR A 123 10.48 17.68 9.22
C THR A 123 11.39 18.51 8.31
N LEU A 124 12.37 17.89 7.65
CA LEU A 124 13.34 18.58 6.78
C LEU A 124 12.77 19.06 5.43
N ARG A 125 11.63 18.52 4.99
CA ARG A 125 11.01 18.93 3.70
C ARG A 125 10.03 20.10 3.82
N GLN A 126 9.58 20.48 5.02
CA GLN A 126 8.62 21.57 5.22
C GLN A 126 9.29 22.94 5.46
N HIS A 127 10.60 23.00 5.70
CA HIS A 127 11.33 24.25 5.97
C HIS A 127 12.23 24.74 4.82
N LYS A 128 12.00 24.25 3.59
CA LYS A 128 12.83 24.61 2.41
C LYS A 128 12.08 25.34 1.30
N SER A 129 10.98 26.00 1.62
CA SER A 129 10.31 26.98 0.75
C SER A 129 10.44 28.37 1.32
#